data_AF-Q0C290-F1
#
_entry.id   AF-Q0C290-F1
#
_cell.length_a   1.000
_cell.length_b   1.000
_cell.length_c   1.000
_cell.angle_alpha   90.00
_cell.angle_beta   90.00
_cell.angle_gamma   90.00
#
_symmetry.space_group_name_H-M   'P 1'
#
loop_
_entity.id
_entity.type
_entity.pdbx_description
1 polymer ?
#
loop_
_entity_poly.entity_id
_entity_poly.type
_entity_poly.pdbx_seq_one_letter_code
_entity_poly.pdbx_strand_id
1 'polypeptide(L)'
;MGQADDAPGIMQVYGSKISYYTGKFETYLRYRSIPYASLPTVAHSRKLIEGVGIVQMPVVRVADGRWMTDTTPMIAWLESQQDEPTIYPADPALNFIALLIEDYGDEWLWRTAMHYRWSYRRDRQHAAEFLYEELIRGVLPFPRFLALNSLKRRQRGGFVRGDGVNEKTRDHADRTYLTALDLMQEILVRRPFLLGNSPTIADFGMMAPMFRHFGQDPTPAEIMRERAPAVYEWVARMWNAKPGQDDPQLIDRIDAPLEAFLNEICETHLVQLRENARAFGEGRRRYDQTIQDCTYENVPVSRYRVWCLEALRRHWSALGAPAQGRLRDALHSPEAQVLRDGSEIVPSGYDTNRQAPFNRAINVFGKGVPPK
;
A
#
# COMPACT_ATOMS: atom_id res chain seq x y z
N MET A 1 5.31 -29.10 22.07
CA MET A 1 5.82 -27.92 21.34
C MET A 1 6.65 -28.45 20.18
N GLY A 2 5.97 -28.94 19.14
CA GLY A 2 6.56 -29.39 17.88
C GLY A 2 6.06 -28.44 16.80
N GLN A 3 7.00 -27.88 16.04
CA GLN A 3 6.81 -26.81 15.06
C GLN A 3 5.86 -27.23 13.93
N ALA A 4 4.78 -26.45 13.76
CA ALA A 4 4.11 -26.32 12.47
C ALA A 4 4.91 -25.42 11.50
N ASP A 5 6.06 -24.89 11.94
CA ASP A 5 6.88 -23.88 11.26
C ASP A 5 7.69 -24.39 10.07
N ASP A 6 7.66 -25.70 9.79
CA ASP A 6 8.40 -26.33 8.69
C ASP A 6 7.51 -27.35 7.95
N ALA A 7 6.26 -26.99 7.62
CA ALA A 7 5.51 -27.74 6.61
C ALA A 7 6.28 -27.64 5.27
N PRO A 8 6.93 -28.71 4.78
CA PRO A 8 7.74 -28.62 3.57
C PRO A 8 6.83 -28.40 2.37
N GLY A 9 7.11 -27.39 1.55
CA GLY A 9 6.47 -27.21 0.24
C GLY A 9 5.36 -26.17 0.13
N ILE A 10 5.03 -25.40 1.18
CA ILE A 10 4.03 -24.32 1.13
C ILE A 10 4.63 -22.96 1.53
N MET A 11 4.19 -21.87 0.87
CA MET A 11 4.63 -20.51 1.18
C MET A 11 4.24 -20.11 2.60
N GLN A 12 5.17 -19.50 3.35
CA GLN A 12 4.93 -19.00 4.70
C GLN A 12 4.78 -17.49 4.68
N VAL A 13 3.64 -16.97 5.17
CA VAL A 13 3.33 -15.54 5.21
C VAL A 13 3.28 -15.09 6.66
N TYR A 14 4.31 -14.34 7.08
CA TYR A 14 4.42 -13.78 8.41
C TYR A 14 3.79 -12.39 8.44
N GLY A 15 2.66 -12.23 9.14
CA GLY A 15 1.90 -11.00 9.11
C GLY A 15 0.88 -10.89 10.24
N SER A 16 -0.16 -10.08 10.00
CA SER A 16 -1.31 -9.89 10.89
C SER A 16 -2.57 -9.77 10.03
N LYS A 17 -3.68 -10.34 10.50
CA LYS A 17 -4.97 -10.25 9.79
C LYS A 17 -5.53 -8.84 9.71
N ILE A 18 -5.00 -7.87 10.45
CA ILE A 18 -5.39 -6.46 10.33
C ILE A 18 -4.31 -5.59 9.69
N SER A 19 -3.23 -6.19 9.17
CA SER A 19 -2.16 -5.44 8.53
C SER A 19 -2.58 -4.98 7.12
N TYR A 20 -2.30 -3.72 6.82
CA TYR A 20 -2.52 -3.04 5.54
C TYR A 20 -1.99 -3.87 4.35
N TYR A 21 -0.67 -4.10 4.32
CA TYR A 21 -0.01 -4.80 3.23
C TYR A 21 -0.25 -6.32 3.28
N THR A 22 -0.44 -6.90 4.47
CA THR A 22 -0.77 -8.33 4.56
C THR A 22 -2.12 -8.62 3.91
N GLY A 23 -3.11 -7.73 4.09
CA GLY A 23 -4.41 -7.83 3.42
C GLY A 23 -4.31 -7.77 1.88
N LYS A 24 -3.54 -6.82 1.35
CA LYS A 24 -3.25 -6.71 -0.09
C LYS A 24 -2.66 -8.01 -0.63
N PHE A 25 -1.58 -8.49 0.00
CA PHE A 25 -0.90 -9.70 -0.45
C PHE A 25 -1.78 -10.95 -0.34
N GLU A 26 -2.52 -11.09 0.76
CA GLU A 26 -3.46 -12.19 0.97
C GLU A 26 -4.56 -12.20 -0.09
N THR A 27 -5.06 -11.03 -0.50
CA THR A 27 -6.05 -10.89 -1.58
C THR A 27 -5.47 -11.45 -2.89
N TYR A 28 -4.23 -11.12 -3.23
CA TYR A 28 -3.55 -11.67 -4.41
C TYR A 28 -3.35 -13.19 -4.35
N LEU A 29 -2.83 -13.71 -3.24
CA LEU A 29 -2.64 -15.16 -3.07
C LEU A 29 -3.97 -15.91 -3.23
N ARG A 30 -5.05 -15.36 -2.69
CA ARG A 30 -6.38 -15.94 -2.83
C ARG A 30 -6.89 -15.85 -4.26
N TYR A 31 -6.69 -14.73 -4.95
CA TYR A 31 -7.04 -14.58 -6.37
C TYR A 31 -6.38 -15.70 -7.17
N ARG A 32 -5.05 -15.84 -7.08
CA ARG A 32 -4.29 -16.90 -7.77
C ARG A 32 -4.44 -18.30 -7.18
N SER A 33 -5.21 -18.46 -6.10
CA SER A 33 -5.35 -19.73 -5.37
C SER A 33 -4.00 -20.35 -4.96
N ILE A 34 -3.01 -19.50 -4.65
CA ILE A 34 -1.69 -19.91 -4.19
C ILE A 34 -1.80 -20.36 -2.72
N PRO A 35 -1.42 -21.60 -2.38
CA PRO A 35 -1.48 -22.09 -1.01
C PRO A 35 -0.42 -21.39 -0.15
N TYR A 36 -0.81 -20.95 1.05
CA TYR A 36 0.08 -20.36 2.04
C TYR A 36 -0.29 -20.73 3.48
N ALA A 37 0.70 -20.71 4.36
CA ALA A 37 0.53 -20.76 5.81
C ALA A 37 0.66 -19.35 6.41
N SER A 38 -0.34 -18.93 7.17
CA SER A 38 -0.31 -17.64 7.88
C SER A 38 0.33 -17.81 9.26
N LEU A 39 1.38 -17.05 9.55
CA LEU A 39 2.15 -17.12 10.79
C LEU A 39 2.24 -15.74 11.48
N PRO A 40 2.19 -15.66 12.82
CA PRO A 40 2.26 -14.38 13.54
C PRO A 40 3.69 -13.86 13.61
N THR A 41 3.91 -12.58 13.33
CA THR A 41 5.28 -12.02 13.29
C THR A 41 6.03 -12.03 14.62
N VAL A 42 5.41 -11.63 15.73
CA VAL A 42 6.11 -11.39 17.02
C VAL A 42 6.69 -12.68 17.59
N ALA A 43 5.99 -13.80 17.44
CA ALA A 43 6.49 -15.12 17.87
C ALA A 43 7.73 -15.57 17.06
N HIS A 44 7.87 -15.08 15.83
CA HIS A 44 8.97 -15.43 14.93
C HIS A 44 9.98 -14.28 14.72
N SER A 45 9.97 -13.26 15.58
CA SER A 45 10.74 -12.02 15.36
C SER A 45 12.23 -12.26 15.13
N ARG A 46 12.86 -13.18 15.86
CA ARG A 46 14.28 -13.56 15.65
C ARG A 46 14.52 -14.14 14.24
N LYS A 47 13.69 -15.10 13.82
CA LYS A 47 13.75 -15.72 12.48
C LYS A 47 13.56 -14.68 11.37
N LEU A 48 12.66 -13.72 11.57
CA LEU A 48 12.41 -12.64 10.60
C LEU A 48 13.59 -11.66 10.51
N ILE A 49 14.16 -11.26 11.65
CA ILE A 49 15.34 -10.38 11.67
C ILE A 49 16.53 -11.08 11.01
N GLU A 50 16.75 -12.37 11.28
CA GLU A 50 17.81 -13.16 10.63
C GLU A 50 17.59 -13.32 9.12
N GLY A 51 16.34 -13.52 8.67
CA GLY A 51 16.01 -13.73 7.26
C GLY A 51 16.05 -12.47 6.41
N VAL A 52 15.43 -11.37 6.88
CA VAL A 52 15.21 -10.15 6.06
C VAL A 52 15.70 -8.85 6.70
N GLY A 53 16.19 -8.89 7.95
CA GLY A 53 16.78 -7.75 8.64
C GLY A 53 15.78 -6.82 9.35
N ILE A 54 14.47 -7.06 9.24
CA ILE A 54 13.42 -6.26 9.92
C ILE A 54 12.16 -7.09 10.16
N VAL A 55 11.37 -6.69 11.15
CA VAL A 55 9.99 -7.16 11.33
C VAL A 55 9.04 -6.17 10.65
N GLN A 56 8.89 -6.28 9.33
CA GLN A 56 7.92 -5.51 8.52
C GLN A 56 6.89 -6.45 7.90
N MET A 57 5.60 -6.20 8.11
CA MET A 57 4.55 -7.10 7.65
C MET A 57 4.09 -6.77 6.22
N PRO A 58 3.84 -7.76 5.35
CA PRO A 58 4.19 -9.17 5.50
C PRO A 58 5.68 -9.43 5.20
N VAL A 59 6.28 -10.42 5.88
CA VAL A 59 7.51 -11.08 5.42
C VAL A 59 7.11 -12.46 4.90
N VAL A 60 7.68 -12.90 3.77
CA VAL A 60 7.33 -14.18 3.17
C VAL A 60 8.55 -15.06 3.01
N ARG A 61 8.39 -16.35 3.30
CA ARG A 61 9.36 -17.38 2.93
C ARG A 61 8.71 -18.29 1.89
N VAL A 62 9.24 -18.31 0.67
CA VAL A 62 8.76 -19.20 -0.40
C VAL A 62 9.21 -20.63 -0.15
N ALA A 63 8.60 -21.59 -0.84
CA ALA A 63 8.82 -23.02 -0.61
C ALA A 63 10.29 -23.46 -0.79
N ASP A 64 11.05 -22.76 -1.65
CA ASP A 64 12.49 -23.00 -1.85
C ASP A 64 13.40 -22.41 -0.75
N GLY A 65 12.81 -21.77 0.26
CA GLY A 65 13.49 -21.22 1.42
C GLY A 65 13.96 -19.78 1.29
N ARG A 66 13.86 -19.16 0.10
CA ARG A 66 14.15 -17.72 -0.08
C ARG A 66 13.15 -16.85 0.65
N TRP A 67 13.60 -15.66 1.03
CA TRP A 67 12.78 -14.66 1.70
C TRP A 67 12.39 -13.53 0.76
N MET A 68 11.15 -13.06 0.89
CA MET A 68 10.62 -11.93 0.15
C MET A 68 10.05 -10.88 1.09
N THR A 69 10.21 -9.61 0.71
CA THR A 69 9.56 -8.46 1.35
C THR A 69 9.04 -7.50 0.30
N ASP A 70 8.22 -6.54 0.72
CA ASP A 70 7.58 -5.54 -0.12
C ASP A 70 6.54 -6.14 -1.07
N THR A 71 5.27 -5.83 -0.81
CA THR A 71 4.14 -6.47 -1.48
C THR A 71 4.07 -6.18 -2.98
N THR A 72 4.56 -5.03 -3.41
CA THR A 72 4.54 -4.62 -4.82
C THR A 72 5.45 -5.51 -5.68
N PRO A 73 6.77 -5.61 -5.44
CA PRO A 73 7.63 -6.54 -6.15
C PRO A 73 7.32 -8.01 -5.83
N MET A 74 6.76 -8.33 -4.66
CA MET A 74 6.30 -9.70 -4.36
C MET A 74 5.18 -10.15 -5.28
N ILE A 75 4.14 -9.31 -5.45
CA ILE A 75 3.02 -9.59 -6.35
C ILE A 75 3.53 -9.64 -7.79
N ALA A 76 4.34 -8.67 -8.22
CA ALA A 76 4.93 -8.67 -9.57
C ALA A 76 5.74 -9.95 -9.87
N TRP A 77 6.58 -10.40 -8.93
CA TRP A 77 7.36 -11.62 -9.10
C TRP A 77 6.46 -12.87 -9.17
N LEU A 78 5.49 -13.00 -8.26
CA LEU A 78 4.59 -14.15 -8.28
C LEU A 78 3.74 -14.19 -9.54
N GLU A 79 3.26 -13.03 -9.98
CA GLU A 79 2.44 -12.88 -11.17
C GLU A 79 3.22 -13.26 -12.43
N SER A 80 4.51 -12.91 -12.49
CA SER A 80 5.38 -13.32 -13.60
C SER A 80 5.64 -14.83 -13.66
N GLN A 81 5.26 -15.60 -12.62
CA GLN A 81 5.34 -17.07 -12.62
C GLN A 81 3.99 -17.72 -12.99
N GLN A 82 2.94 -16.94 -13.23
CA GLN A 82 1.63 -17.46 -13.59
C GLN A 82 1.45 -17.47 -15.11
N ASP A 83 0.63 -18.39 -15.59
CA ASP A 83 0.12 -18.35 -16.95
C ASP A 83 -0.96 -17.26 -17.08
N GLU A 84 -1.15 -16.76 -18.31
CA GLU A 84 -2.22 -15.82 -18.66
C GLU A 84 -3.61 -16.33 -18.21
N PRO A 85 -4.56 -15.45 -17.83
CA PRO A 85 -4.55 -13.98 -17.95
C PRO A 85 -3.85 -13.26 -16.77
N THR A 86 -3.12 -12.19 -17.05
CA THR A 86 -2.41 -11.33 -16.07
C THR A 86 -3.26 -10.19 -15.46
N ILE A 87 -2.91 -9.72 -14.25
CA ILE A 87 -3.48 -8.54 -13.58
C ILE A 87 -2.90 -7.21 -14.07
N TYR A 88 -1.92 -7.25 -14.97
CA TYR A 88 -1.30 -6.07 -15.57
C TYR A 88 -1.92 -5.79 -16.94
N PRO A 89 -2.53 -4.62 -17.18
CA PRO A 89 -3.10 -4.29 -18.48
C PRO A 89 -2.10 -4.43 -19.63
N ALA A 90 -2.54 -4.99 -20.76
CA ALA A 90 -1.70 -5.08 -21.96
C ALA A 90 -1.48 -3.72 -22.64
N ASP A 91 -2.45 -2.79 -22.53
CA ASP A 91 -2.31 -1.42 -23.02
C ASP A 91 -1.28 -0.65 -22.17
N PRO A 92 -0.19 -0.12 -22.74
CA PRO A 92 0.88 0.50 -21.95
C PRO A 92 0.45 1.73 -21.14
N ALA A 93 -0.49 2.53 -21.66
CA ALA A 93 -0.98 3.71 -20.92
C ALA A 93 -1.86 3.28 -19.74
N LEU A 94 -2.78 2.34 -19.97
CA LEU A 94 -3.62 1.81 -18.90
C LEU A 94 -2.81 1.07 -17.84
N ASN A 95 -1.74 0.36 -18.24
CA ASN A 95 -0.82 -0.28 -17.30
C ASN A 95 -0.11 0.74 -16.41
N PHE A 96 0.36 1.86 -16.98
CA PHE A 96 0.96 2.93 -16.20
C PHE A 96 -0.04 3.52 -15.18
N ILE A 97 -1.29 3.73 -15.60
CA ILE A 97 -2.37 4.18 -14.71
C ILE A 97 -2.60 3.18 -13.57
N ALA A 98 -2.61 1.89 -13.89
CA ALA A 98 -2.81 0.85 -12.88
C ALA A 98 -1.69 0.86 -11.82
N LEU A 99 -0.44 1.00 -12.25
CA LEU A 99 0.73 1.14 -11.37
C LEU A 99 0.69 2.43 -10.54
N LEU A 100 0.23 3.54 -11.12
CA LEU A 100 0.07 4.80 -10.41
C LEU A 100 -0.99 4.72 -9.31
N ILE A 101 -2.14 4.09 -9.59
CA ILE A 101 -3.20 3.84 -8.61
C ILE A 101 -2.72 2.88 -7.52
N GLU A 102 -1.92 1.86 -7.88
CA GLU A 102 -1.32 0.95 -6.92
C GLU A 102 -0.43 1.71 -5.92
N ASP A 103 0.51 2.51 -6.41
CA ASP A 103 1.44 3.28 -5.59
C ASP A 103 0.70 4.31 -4.71
N TYR A 104 -0.35 4.95 -5.25
CA TYR A 104 -1.25 5.81 -4.49
C TYR A 104 -1.92 5.07 -3.32
N GLY A 105 -2.47 3.88 -3.58
CA GLY A 105 -3.10 3.04 -2.57
C GLY A 105 -2.12 2.61 -1.49
N ASP A 106 -0.89 2.26 -1.87
CA ASP A 106 0.14 1.77 -0.95
C ASP A 106 0.75 2.87 -0.07
N GLU A 107 0.95 4.08 -0.61
CA GLU A 107 1.78 5.10 0.04
C GLU A 107 1.02 6.35 0.52
N TRP A 108 0.03 6.83 -0.24
CA TRP A 108 -0.71 8.04 0.11
C TRP A 108 -1.77 7.77 1.17
N LEU A 109 -2.61 6.75 0.93
CA LEU A 109 -3.73 6.43 1.82
C LEU A 109 -3.29 5.84 3.17
N TRP A 110 -2.02 5.45 3.31
CA TRP A 110 -1.44 4.94 4.56
C TRP A 110 -1.65 5.89 5.73
N ARG A 111 -1.33 7.18 5.56
CA ARG A 111 -1.43 8.19 6.64
C ARG A 111 -2.86 8.27 7.17
N THR A 112 -3.81 8.33 6.26
CA THR A 112 -5.24 8.41 6.58
C THR A 112 -5.75 7.12 7.20
N ALA A 113 -5.35 5.96 6.70
CA ALA A 113 -5.72 4.67 7.28
C ALA A 113 -5.19 4.50 8.73
N MET A 114 -3.98 4.99 9.00
CA MET A 114 -3.45 5.03 10.37
C MET A 114 -4.17 6.05 11.23
N HIS A 115 -4.56 7.20 10.67
CA HIS A 115 -5.35 8.20 11.37
C HIS A 115 -6.69 7.62 11.86
N TYR A 116 -7.48 7.01 10.97
CA TYR A 116 -8.76 6.41 11.32
C TYR A 116 -8.61 5.31 12.38
N ARG A 117 -7.61 4.42 12.23
CA ARG A 117 -7.36 3.35 13.18
C ARG A 117 -6.97 3.84 14.58
N TRP A 118 -6.05 4.79 14.67
CA TRP A 118 -5.36 5.09 15.93
C TRP A 118 -5.81 6.38 16.61
N SER A 119 -6.53 7.27 15.91
CA SER A 119 -7.03 8.53 16.49
C SER A 119 -8.37 8.33 17.19
N TYR A 120 -9.28 7.62 16.54
CA TYR A 120 -10.62 7.34 17.04
C TYR A 120 -10.59 6.29 18.15
N ARG A 121 -11.34 6.53 19.23
CA ARG A 121 -11.23 5.71 20.45
C ARG A 121 -11.70 4.27 20.23
N ARG A 122 -12.81 4.08 19.53
CA ARG A 122 -13.42 2.77 19.26
C ARG A 122 -12.49 1.92 18.40
N ASP A 123 -11.96 2.51 17.34
CA ASP A 123 -11.05 1.88 16.38
C ASP A 123 -9.72 1.50 17.04
N ARG A 124 -9.13 2.44 17.79
CA ARG A 124 -7.88 2.19 18.51
C ARG A 124 -8.03 1.07 19.52
N GLN A 125 -9.18 0.99 20.18
CA GLN A 125 -9.47 -0.09 21.12
C GLN A 125 -9.61 -1.42 20.38
N HIS A 126 -10.42 -1.47 19.32
CA HIS A 126 -10.61 -2.67 18.49
C HIS A 126 -9.28 -3.23 17.95
N ALA A 127 -8.49 -2.38 17.28
CA ALA A 127 -7.22 -2.77 16.69
C ALA A 127 -6.20 -3.21 17.75
N ALA A 128 -6.12 -2.52 18.89
CA ALA A 128 -5.19 -2.89 19.96
C ALA A 128 -5.52 -4.26 20.58
N GLU A 129 -6.81 -4.55 20.78
CA GLU A 129 -7.26 -5.85 21.28
C GLU A 129 -6.92 -6.97 20.31
N PHE A 130 -7.20 -6.76 19.02
CA PHE A 130 -6.90 -7.76 18.00
C PHE A 130 -5.40 -8.05 17.90
N LEU A 131 -4.56 -7.01 17.83
CA LEU A 131 -3.10 -7.18 17.78
C LEU A 131 -2.55 -7.80 19.07
N TYR A 132 -3.15 -7.51 20.22
CA TYR A 132 -2.74 -8.15 21.46
C TYR A 132 -3.01 -9.66 21.42
N GLU A 133 -4.22 -10.07 21.03
CA GLU A 133 -4.59 -11.48 20.93
C GLU A 133 -3.76 -12.23 19.88
N GLU A 134 -3.56 -11.63 18.70
CA GLU A 134 -2.87 -12.30 17.58
C GLU A 134 -1.35 -12.33 17.74
N LEU A 135 -0.73 -11.27 18.28
CA LEU A 135 0.72 -11.11 18.24
C LEU A 135 1.39 -11.14 19.62
N ILE A 136 0.69 -10.77 20.70
CA ILE A 136 1.35 -10.51 21.99
C ILE A 136 1.01 -11.57 23.03
N ARG A 137 -0.24 -12.02 23.09
CA ARG A 137 -0.75 -12.92 24.11
C ARG A 137 0.03 -14.23 24.09
N GLY A 138 0.59 -14.60 25.24
CA GLY A 138 1.39 -15.83 25.40
C GLY A 138 2.81 -15.74 24.82
N VAL A 139 3.18 -14.64 24.18
CA VAL A 139 4.54 -14.41 23.65
C VAL A 139 5.34 -13.49 24.55
N LEU A 140 4.75 -12.39 25.02
CA LEU A 140 5.41 -11.44 25.92
C LEU A 140 4.83 -11.54 27.34
N PRO A 141 5.68 -11.56 28.40
CA PRO A 141 5.24 -11.72 29.79
C PRO A 141 4.70 -10.42 30.42
N PHE A 142 4.06 -9.55 29.65
CA PHE A 142 3.54 -8.27 30.15
C PHE A 142 2.09 -8.40 30.60
N PRO A 143 1.69 -7.75 31.72
CA PRO A 143 0.29 -7.58 32.06
C PRO A 143 -0.49 -6.97 30.89
N ARG A 144 -1.63 -7.56 30.56
CA ARG A 144 -2.46 -7.19 29.40
C ARG A 144 -2.70 -5.69 29.28
N PHE A 145 -3.05 -5.01 30.38
CA PHE A 145 -3.35 -3.58 30.36
C PHE A 145 -2.12 -2.72 29.99
N LEU A 146 -0.93 -3.11 30.44
CA LEU A 146 0.32 -2.42 30.09
C LEU A 146 0.68 -2.64 28.62
N ALA A 147 0.54 -3.89 28.13
CA ALA A 147 0.77 -4.21 26.73
C ALA A 147 -0.15 -3.40 25.80
N LEU A 148 -1.45 -3.37 26.10
CA LEU A 148 -2.44 -2.60 25.33
C LEU A 148 -2.15 -1.09 25.36
N ASN A 149 -1.83 -0.52 26.53
CA ASN A 149 -1.54 0.91 26.65
C ASN A 149 -0.25 1.30 25.93
N SER A 150 0.79 0.47 26.05
CA SER A 150 2.06 0.66 25.33
C SER A 150 1.86 0.60 23.82
N LEU A 151 1.13 -0.41 23.32
CA LEU A 151 0.79 -0.55 21.90
C LEU A 151 0.04 0.69 21.39
N LYS A 152 -1.06 1.09 22.05
CA LYS A 152 -1.85 2.27 21.66
C LYS A 152 -1.01 3.54 21.62
N ARG A 153 -0.16 3.76 22.63
CA ARG A 153 0.72 4.94 22.71
C ARG A 153 1.75 4.93 21.59
N ARG A 154 2.41 3.78 21.34
CA ARG A 154 3.41 3.62 20.29
C ARG A 154 2.80 3.87 18.91
N GLN A 155 1.67 3.23 18.59
CA GLN A 155 1.06 3.34 17.26
C GLN A 155 0.53 4.76 16.99
N ARG A 156 -0.15 5.38 17.96
CA ARG A 156 -0.60 6.78 17.83
C ARG A 156 0.58 7.76 17.77
N GLY A 157 1.66 7.50 18.49
CA GLY A 157 2.86 8.32 18.47
C GLY A 157 3.60 8.24 17.13
N GLY A 158 3.82 7.04 16.61
CA GLY A 158 4.57 6.81 15.38
C GLY A 158 3.77 7.09 14.11
N PHE A 159 2.62 6.43 13.94
CA PHE A 159 1.88 6.40 12.68
C PHE A 159 0.86 7.52 12.50
N VAL A 160 0.55 8.29 13.55
CA VAL A 160 -0.38 9.43 13.45
C VAL A 160 0.37 10.72 13.69
N ARG A 161 0.82 10.98 14.92
CA ARG A 161 1.51 12.23 15.26
C ARG A 161 2.87 12.33 14.57
N GLY A 162 3.61 11.22 14.56
CA GLY A 162 4.90 11.11 13.89
C GLY A 162 4.80 11.18 12.37
N ASP A 163 3.60 11.09 11.81
CA ASP A 163 3.31 11.30 10.39
C ASP A 163 2.43 12.56 10.22
N GLY A 164 2.68 13.61 11.01
CA GLY A 164 2.13 14.94 10.76
C GLY A 164 0.62 15.12 10.98
N VAL A 165 -0.10 14.11 11.49
CA VAL A 165 -1.55 14.24 11.75
C VAL A 165 -1.79 14.83 13.15
N ASN A 166 -2.30 16.06 13.16
CA ASN A 166 -2.58 16.87 14.35
C ASN A 166 -3.87 17.70 14.15
N GLU A 167 -4.18 18.62 15.06
CA GLU A 167 -5.40 19.43 15.00
C GLU A 167 -5.54 20.25 13.70
N LYS A 168 -4.43 20.72 13.12
CA LYS A 168 -4.43 21.52 11.87
C LYS A 168 -4.64 20.67 10.61
N THR A 169 -4.20 19.41 10.64
CA THR A 169 -4.15 18.53 9.45
C THR A 169 -5.19 17.42 9.47
N ARG A 170 -5.89 17.25 10.61
CA ARG A 170 -6.87 16.19 10.81
C ARG A 170 -7.99 16.24 9.78
N ASP A 171 -8.54 17.42 9.51
CA ASP A 171 -9.66 17.56 8.58
C ASP A 171 -9.26 17.18 7.16
N HIS A 172 -8.02 17.48 6.75
CA HIS A 172 -7.50 16.99 5.48
C HIS A 172 -7.31 15.47 5.50
N ALA A 173 -6.74 14.90 6.56
CA ALA A 173 -6.59 13.45 6.67
C ALA A 173 -7.96 12.73 6.60
N ASP A 174 -8.97 13.24 7.30
CA ASP A 174 -10.34 12.70 7.25
C ASP A 174 -10.93 12.83 5.84
N ARG A 175 -10.81 14.01 5.20
CA ARG A 175 -11.28 14.26 3.82
C ARG A 175 -10.61 13.36 2.79
N THR A 176 -9.32 13.06 2.91
CA THR A 176 -8.60 12.18 1.96
C THR A 176 -9.30 10.82 1.81
N TYR A 177 -9.81 10.24 2.90
CA TYR A 177 -10.59 9.00 2.81
C TYR A 177 -11.94 9.21 2.14
N LEU A 178 -12.65 10.28 2.49
CA LEU A 178 -13.96 10.60 1.93
C LEU A 178 -13.89 10.86 0.43
N THR A 179 -12.89 11.62 -0.02
CA THR A 179 -12.62 11.87 -1.44
C THR A 179 -12.31 10.58 -2.18
N ALA A 180 -11.45 9.70 -1.61
CA ALA A 180 -11.17 8.40 -2.22
C ALA A 180 -12.44 7.53 -2.35
N LEU A 181 -13.32 7.53 -1.34
CA LEU A 181 -14.60 6.82 -1.41
C LEU A 181 -15.50 7.37 -2.51
N ASP A 182 -15.67 8.70 -2.60
CA ASP A 182 -16.55 9.31 -3.60
C ASP A 182 -16.07 9.02 -5.02
N LEU A 183 -14.76 9.16 -5.26
CA LEU A 183 -14.15 8.91 -6.57
C LEU A 183 -14.25 7.44 -6.97
N MET A 184 -13.97 6.52 -6.04
CA MET A 184 -14.15 5.10 -6.30
C MET A 184 -15.63 4.72 -6.47
N GLN A 185 -16.54 5.30 -5.69
CA GLN A 185 -17.98 5.07 -5.79
C GLN A 185 -18.47 5.41 -7.20
N GLU A 186 -18.07 6.55 -7.74
CA GLU A 186 -18.39 6.95 -9.11
C GLU A 186 -17.89 5.92 -10.14
N ILE A 187 -16.67 5.41 -10.00
CA ILE A 187 -16.16 4.38 -10.93
C ILE A 187 -16.97 3.08 -10.77
N LEU A 188 -17.16 2.62 -9.53
CA LEU A 188 -17.64 1.26 -9.23
C LEU A 188 -19.15 1.07 -9.40
N VAL A 189 -19.93 2.16 -9.48
CA VAL A 189 -21.34 2.05 -9.92
C VAL A 189 -21.46 1.77 -11.42
N ARG A 190 -20.42 2.02 -12.22
CA ARG A 190 -20.43 1.87 -13.68
C ARG A 190 -19.78 0.57 -14.15
N ARG A 191 -18.87 0.01 -13.35
CA ARG A 191 -18.09 -1.19 -13.69
C ARG A 191 -17.67 -1.94 -12.42
N PRO A 192 -17.44 -3.27 -12.48
CA PRO A 192 -17.18 -4.05 -11.29
C PRO A 192 -15.76 -3.88 -10.71
N PHE A 193 -14.79 -3.36 -11.46
CA PHE A 193 -13.42 -3.08 -11.01
C PHE A 193 -12.94 -1.74 -11.58
N LEU A 194 -11.87 -1.17 -11.01
CA LEU A 194 -11.47 0.21 -11.32
C LEU A 194 -11.25 0.48 -12.82
N LEU A 195 -10.67 -0.50 -13.52
CA LEU A 195 -10.28 -0.37 -14.92
C LEU A 195 -11.08 -1.25 -15.88
N GLY A 196 -12.15 -1.93 -15.44
CA GLY A 196 -12.97 -2.76 -16.33
C GLY A 196 -13.78 -3.85 -15.64
N ASN A 197 -13.94 -4.98 -16.31
CA ASN A 197 -14.71 -6.14 -15.82
C ASN A 197 -13.87 -7.17 -15.02
N SER A 198 -12.56 -6.98 -14.95
CA SER A 198 -11.61 -7.86 -14.24
C SER A 198 -10.66 -7.04 -13.35
N PRO A 199 -10.21 -7.59 -12.21
CA PRO A 199 -9.32 -6.89 -11.31
C PRO A 199 -7.94 -6.71 -11.93
N THR A 200 -7.35 -5.53 -11.70
CA THR A 200 -5.99 -5.20 -12.12
C THR A 200 -5.11 -4.90 -10.92
N ILE A 201 -3.81 -4.68 -11.11
CA ILE A 201 -2.91 -4.24 -10.04
C ILE A 201 -3.40 -2.97 -9.31
N ALA A 202 -4.17 -2.10 -9.99
CA ALA A 202 -4.84 -0.96 -9.40
C ALA A 202 -5.79 -1.37 -8.26
N ASP A 203 -6.60 -2.41 -8.50
CA ASP A 203 -7.55 -2.93 -7.53
C ASP A 203 -6.83 -3.57 -6.34
N PHE A 204 -5.73 -4.31 -6.59
CA PHE A 204 -4.92 -4.90 -5.51
C PHE A 204 -4.24 -3.83 -4.65
N GLY A 205 -3.74 -2.74 -5.24
CA GLY A 205 -3.22 -1.60 -4.48
C GLY A 205 -4.28 -0.95 -3.61
N MET A 206 -5.47 -0.68 -4.16
CA MET A 206 -6.58 -0.10 -3.39
C MET A 206 -7.14 -1.05 -2.31
N MET A 207 -6.98 -2.37 -2.46
CA MET A 207 -7.33 -3.32 -1.40
C MET A 207 -6.47 -3.15 -0.14
N ALA A 208 -5.25 -2.59 -0.25
CA ALA A 208 -4.39 -2.37 0.91
C ALA A 208 -5.04 -1.45 1.97
N PRO A 209 -5.50 -0.22 1.62
CA PRO A 209 -6.28 0.61 2.53
C PRO A 209 -7.71 0.08 2.75
N MET A 210 -8.39 -0.33 1.68
CA MET A 210 -9.84 -0.51 1.75
C MET A 210 -10.26 -1.76 2.51
N PHE A 211 -9.46 -2.82 2.51
CA PHE A 211 -9.87 -4.09 3.12
C PHE A 211 -9.62 -4.13 4.62
N ARG A 212 -8.35 -4.22 5.03
CA ARG A 212 -7.99 -4.48 6.43
C ARG A 212 -8.01 -3.24 7.31
N HIS A 213 -8.14 -2.05 6.74
CA HIS A 213 -8.23 -0.78 7.46
C HIS A 213 -9.62 -0.18 7.33
N PHE A 214 -9.94 0.46 6.20
CA PHE A 214 -11.18 1.21 6.10
C PHE A 214 -12.43 0.33 6.16
N GLY A 215 -12.43 -0.84 5.54
CA GLY A 215 -13.56 -1.77 5.56
C GLY A 215 -13.69 -2.61 6.84
N GLN A 216 -12.68 -2.61 7.71
CA GLN A 216 -12.64 -3.45 8.91
C GLN A 216 -12.69 -2.64 10.21
N ASP A 217 -12.05 -1.48 10.28
CA ASP A 217 -12.06 -0.65 11.48
C ASP A 217 -13.47 -0.03 11.68
N PRO A 218 -14.03 -0.02 12.90
CA PRO A 218 -15.43 0.32 13.14
C PRO A 218 -15.93 1.62 12.51
N THR A 219 -15.21 2.72 12.69
CA THR A 219 -15.60 4.06 12.22
C THR A 219 -15.54 4.19 10.69
N PRO A 220 -14.40 3.94 10.02
CA PRO A 220 -14.36 4.05 8.57
C PRO A 220 -15.24 3.00 7.87
N ALA A 221 -15.45 1.81 8.47
CA ALA A 221 -16.29 0.80 7.86
C ALA A 221 -17.77 1.21 7.85
N GLU A 222 -18.21 1.93 8.88
CA GLU A 222 -19.55 2.56 8.93
C GLU A 222 -19.70 3.61 7.83
N ILE A 223 -18.71 4.52 7.70
CA ILE A 223 -18.68 5.53 6.64
C ILE A 223 -18.73 4.88 5.25
N MET A 224 -17.92 3.85 4.98
CA MET A 224 -17.91 3.16 3.68
C MET A 224 -19.29 2.62 3.31
N ARG A 225 -19.97 1.95 4.26
CA ARG A 225 -21.28 1.34 4.02
C ARG A 225 -22.36 2.38 3.73
N GLU A 226 -22.31 3.52 4.39
CA GLU A 226 -23.32 4.58 4.25
C GLU A 226 -23.07 5.48 3.03
N ARG A 227 -21.81 5.86 2.78
CA ARG A 227 -21.44 6.84 1.75
C ARG A 227 -21.15 6.21 0.39
N ALA A 228 -20.51 5.04 0.38
CA ALA A 228 -19.95 4.43 -0.82
C ALA A 228 -20.24 2.92 -0.90
N PRO A 229 -21.53 2.52 -1.03
CA PRO A 229 -21.92 1.11 -1.02
C PRO A 229 -21.33 0.29 -2.17
N ALA A 230 -21.02 0.89 -3.33
CA ALA A 230 -20.35 0.18 -4.42
C ALA A 230 -18.88 -0.12 -4.09
N VAL A 231 -18.22 0.73 -3.30
CA VAL A 231 -16.89 0.45 -2.75
C VAL A 231 -16.96 -0.70 -1.73
N TYR A 232 -17.96 -0.68 -0.84
CA TYR A 232 -18.17 -1.75 0.13
C TYR A 232 -18.42 -3.10 -0.56
N GLU A 233 -19.27 -3.12 -1.60
CA GLU A 233 -19.49 -4.31 -2.43
C GLU A 233 -18.21 -4.75 -3.14
N TRP A 234 -17.45 -3.81 -3.73
CA TRP A 234 -16.19 -4.09 -4.41
C TRP A 234 -15.14 -4.72 -3.49
N VAL A 235 -15.04 -4.32 -2.21
CA VAL A 235 -14.13 -4.96 -1.26
C VAL A 235 -14.47 -6.45 -1.10
N ALA A 236 -15.76 -6.78 -0.94
CA ALA A 236 -16.22 -8.16 -0.85
C ALA A 236 -15.99 -8.93 -2.17
N ARG A 237 -16.25 -8.27 -3.31
CA ARG A 237 -16.01 -8.82 -4.66
C ARG A 237 -14.53 -9.16 -4.86
N MET A 238 -13.62 -8.24 -4.56
CA MET A 238 -12.17 -8.46 -4.63
C MET A 238 -11.72 -9.61 -3.74
N TRP A 239 -12.26 -9.71 -2.52
CA TRP A 239 -11.91 -10.80 -1.61
C TRP A 239 -12.35 -12.19 -2.11
N ASN A 240 -13.40 -12.23 -2.93
CA ASN A 240 -13.94 -13.45 -3.53
C ASN A 240 -13.47 -13.68 -4.97
N ALA A 241 -12.76 -12.72 -5.57
CA ALA A 241 -12.36 -12.77 -6.97
C ALA A 241 -11.41 -13.93 -7.25
N LYS A 242 -11.51 -14.47 -8.46
CA LYS A 242 -10.62 -15.48 -9.05
C LYS A 242 -10.34 -15.06 -10.50
N PRO A 243 -9.22 -15.49 -11.11
CA PRO A 243 -9.03 -15.36 -12.55
C PRO A 243 -10.27 -15.88 -13.27
N GLY A 244 -10.89 -15.00 -14.07
CA GLY A 244 -12.03 -15.37 -14.90
C GLY A 244 -11.62 -16.37 -15.98
N GLN A 245 -12.60 -17.12 -16.50
CA GLN A 245 -12.39 -17.91 -17.72
C GLN A 245 -12.56 -17.07 -18.99
N ASP A 246 -13.26 -15.94 -18.89
CA ASP A 246 -13.45 -14.99 -19.98
C ASP A 246 -12.31 -13.97 -20.06
N ASP A 247 -12.06 -13.46 -21.26
CA ASP A 247 -11.03 -12.45 -21.49
C ASP A 247 -11.34 -11.15 -20.71
N PRO A 248 -10.34 -10.58 -20.00
CA PRO A 248 -10.47 -9.27 -19.38
C PRO A 248 -10.88 -8.19 -20.39
N GLN A 249 -12.02 -7.55 -20.15
CA GLN A 249 -12.49 -6.36 -20.86
C GLN A 249 -12.19 -5.14 -20.01
N LEU A 250 -11.02 -4.57 -20.25
CA LEU A 250 -10.60 -3.31 -19.66
C LEU A 250 -11.10 -2.13 -20.50
N ILE A 251 -11.17 -0.96 -19.88
CA ILE A 251 -11.53 0.29 -20.58
C ILE A 251 -10.53 0.60 -21.70
N ASP A 252 -11.02 1.12 -22.81
CA ASP A 252 -10.22 1.54 -23.96
C ASP A 252 -9.82 3.02 -23.89
N ARG A 253 -10.53 3.81 -23.07
CA ARG A 253 -10.31 5.24 -22.82
C ARG A 253 -10.51 5.59 -21.36
N ILE A 254 -9.80 6.62 -20.93
CA ILE A 254 -9.92 7.21 -19.60
C ILE A 254 -11.19 8.07 -19.62
N ASP A 255 -12.18 7.68 -18.83
CA ASP A 255 -13.43 8.40 -18.72
C ASP A 255 -13.42 9.39 -17.55
N ALA A 256 -14.39 10.31 -17.52
CA ALA A 256 -14.42 11.40 -16.55
C ALA A 256 -14.30 10.95 -15.07
N PRO A 257 -14.94 9.86 -14.61
CA PRO A 257 -14.74 9.35 -13.25
C PRO A 257 -13.29 8.95 -12.95
N LEU A 258 -12.62 8.26 -13.88
CA LEU A 258 -11.22 7.88 -13.72
C LEU A 258 -10.30 9.09 -13.81
N GLU A 259 -10.57 10.04 -14.71
CA GLU A 259 -9.82 11.28 -14.82
C GLU A 259 -9.89 12.10 -13.52
N ALA A 260 -11.07 12.23 -12.91
CA ALA A 260 -11.23 12.89 -11.62
C ALA A 260 -10.42 12.18 -10.51
N PHE A 261 -10.39 10.83 -10.54
CA PHE A 261 -9.58 10.07 -9.59
C PHE A 261 -8.07 10.28 -9.80
N LEU A 262 -7.63 10.33 -11.05
CA LEU A 262 -6.23 10.60 -11.40
C LEU A 262 -5.81 12.03 -11.00
N ASN A 263 -6.70 13.01 -11.14
CA ASN A 263 -6.45 14.38 -10.69
C ASN A 263 -6.21 14.45 -9.17
N GLU A 264 -7.03 13.77 -8.37
CA GLU A 264 -6.80 13.64 -6.92
C GLU A 264 -5.43 13.01 -6.63
N ILE A 265 -5.04 11.95 -7.37
CA ILE A 265 -3.72 11.32 -7.22
C ILE A 265 -2.58 12.32 -7.54
N CYS A 266 -2.74 13.13 -8.58
CA CYS A 266 -1.74 14.12 -8.96
C CYS A 266 -1.60 15.24 -7.92
N GLU A 267 -2.72 15.80 -7.45
CA GLU A 267 -2.74 16.91 -6.48
C GLU A 267 -2.30 16.50 -5.07
N THR A 268 -2.24 15.19 -4.81
CA THR A 268 -1.89 14.64 -3.50
C THR A 268 -0.61 13.81 -3.50
N HIS A 269 -0.68 12.58 -3.96
CA HIS A 269 0.40 11.61 -3.90
C HIS A 269 1.63 12.05 -4.68
N LEU A 270 1.45 12.56 -5.90
CA LEU A 270 2.59 13.05 -6.70
C LEU A 270 3.27 14.28 -6.05
N VAL A 271 2.49 15.14 -5.40
CA VAL A 271 3.04 16.24 -4.58
C VAL A 271 3.86 15.67 -3.42
N GLN A 272 3.34 14.67 -2.69
CA GLN A 272 4.07 14.02 -1.61
C GLN A 272 5.39 13.40 -2.11
N LEU A 273 5.37 12.66 -3.21
CA LEU A 273 6.57 12.05 -3.79
C LEU A 273 7.61 13.10 -4.16
N ARG A 274 7.19 14.20 -4.79
CA ARG A 274 8.05 15.33 -5.17
C ARG A 274 8.74 15.96 -3.95
N GLU A 275 7.95 16.38 -2.96
CA GLU A 275 8.49 17.07 -1.77
C GLU A 275 9.36 16.13 -0.94
N ASN A 276 9.00 14.85 -0.85
CA ASN A 276 9.82 13.84 -0.18
C ASN A 276 11.17 13.64 -0.89
N ALA A 277 11.17 13.50 -2.22
CA ALA A 277 12.39 13.33 -3.00
C ALA A 277 13.32 14.54 -2.89
N ARG A 278 12.75 15.75 -2.92
CA ARG A 278 13.49 17.00 -2.66
C ARG A 278 14.13 17.00 -1.27
N ALA A 279 13.35 16.75 -0.23
CA ALA A 279 13.85 16.73 1.15
C ALA A 279 14.92 15.66 1.37
N PHE A 280 14.78 14.49 0.72
CA PHE A 280 15.79 13.44 0.73
C PHE A 280 17.10 13.88 0.07
N GLY A 281 17.02 14.52 -1.11
CA GLY A 281 18.20 15.05 -1.81
C GLY A 281 18.93 16.13 -1.02
N GLU A 282 18.20 16.90 -0.22
CA GLU A 282 18.76 17.88 0.72
C GLU A 282 19.32 17.25 2.02
N GLY A 283 19.27 15.92 2.16
CA GLY A 283 19.79 15.19 3.33
C GLY A 283 18.98 15.38 4.60
N ARG A 284 17.73 15.87 4.50
CA ARG A 284 16.86 16.08 5.66
C ARG A 284 16.36 14.75 6.22
N ARG A 285 16.04 14.74 7.52
CA ARG A 285 15.36 13.62 8.18
C ARG A 285 13.84 13.82 8.25
N ARG A 286 13.42 15.08 8.32
CA ARG A 286 12.02 15.50 8.37
C ARG A 286 11.87 16.80 7.57
N TYR A 287 10.69 17.04 7.06
CA TYR A 287 10.38 18.17 6.20
C TYR A 287 8.92 18.60 6.36
N ASP A 288 8.59 19.78 5.86
CA ASP A 288 7.21 20.25 5.75
C ASP A 288 6.75 20.06 4.32
N GLN A 289 5.47 19.77 4.12
CA GLN A 289 4.87 19.67 2.78
C GLN A 289 3.48 20.27 2.81
N THR A 290 3.07 20.89 1.70
CA THR A 290 1.71 21.41 1.53
C THR A 290 1.02 20.62 0.44
N ILE A 291 -0.15 20.07 0.76
CA ILE A 291 -0.95 19.23 -0.12
C ILE A 291 -2.38 19.74 -0.02
N GLN A 292 -2.99 20.10 -1.17
CA GLN A 292 -4.34 20.70 -1.23
C GLN A 292 -4.59 21.76 -0.14
N ASP A 293 -3.70 22.76 -0.09
CA ASP A 293 -3.69 23.88 0.88
C ASP A 293 -3.50 23.49 2.36
N CYS A 294 -3.27 22.21 2.67
CA CYS A 294 -2.98 21.72 4.01
C CYS A 294 -1.48 21.49 4.20
N THR A 295 -0.87 22.23 5.13
CA THR A 295 0.54 22.04 5.48
C THR A 295 0.71 20.97 6.56
N TYR A 296 1.36 19.87 6.19
CA TYR A 296 1.86 18.85 7.11
C TYR A 296 3.26 19.24 7.57
N GLU A 297 3.36 19.64 8.83
CA GLU A 297 4.62 20.03 9.47
C GLU A 297 5.39 18.80 9.93
N ASN A 298 6.72 18.87 9.76
CA ASN A 298 7.68 17.96 10.33
C ASN A 298 7.33 16.49 10.05
N VAL A 299 7.02 16.10 8.81
CA VAL A 299 6.80 14.70 8.40
C VAL A 299 8.13 14.00 8.13
N PRO A 300 8.22 12.66 8.28
CA PRO A 300 9.47 11.95 8.06
C PRO A 300 9.81 11.84 6.57
N VAL A 301 11.08 12.04 6.23
CA VAL A 301 11.60 11.68 4.90
C VAL A 301 11.60 10.16 4.77
N SER A 302 10.94 9.65 3.74
CA SER A 302 10.88 8.23 3.39
C SER A 302 11.79 7.94 2.21
N ARG A 303 12.81 7.11 2.44
CA ARG A 303 13.68 6.59 1.38
C ARG A 303 12.90 5.72 0.39
N TYR A 304 11.86 5.02 0.87
CA TYR A 304 11.02 4.17 0.02
C TYR A 304 10.19 5.00 -0.96
N ARG A 305 9.64 6.14 -0.53
CA ARG A 305 8.91 7.06 -1.45
C ARG A 305 9.80 7.67 -2.53
N VAL A 306 11.11 7.78 -2.29
CA VAL A 306 12.05 8.13 -3.37
C VAL A 306 12.09 7.00 -4.41
N TRP A 307 12.16 5.75 -3.98
CA TRP A 307 12.12 4.60 -4.87
C TRP A 307 10.79 4.45 -5.61
N CYS A 308 9.64 4.76 -4.98
CA CYS A 308 8.34 4.84 -5.65
C CYS A 308 8.38 5.82 -6.83
N LEU A 309 8.90 7.04 -6.61
CA LEU A 309 9.05 8.02 -7.68
C LEU A 309 10.02 7.55 -8.77
N GLU A 310 11.15 6.93 -8.41
CA GLU A 310 12.07 6.32 -9.37
C GLU A 310 11.39 5.23 -10.21
N ALA A 311 10.58 4.38 -9.60
CA ALA A 311 9.85 3.32 -10.28
C ALA A 311 8.84 3.92 -11.27
N LEU A 312 8.01 4.88 -10.83
CA LEU A 312 7.05 5.57 -11.70
C LEU A 312 7.75 6.28 -12.87
N ARG A 313 8.86 6.99 -12.63
CA ARG A 313 9.65 7.62 -13.71
C ARG A 313 10.21 6.59 -14.69
N ARG A 314 10.72 5.44 -14.19
CA ARG A 314 11.19 4.35 -15.06
C ARG A 314 10.06 3.78 -15.92
N HIS A 315 8.88 3.56 -15.35
CA HIS A 315 7.72 3.09 -16.10
C HIS A 315 7.30 4.12 -17.16
N TRP A 316 7.29 5.41 -16.84
CA TRP A 316 7.00 6.48 -17.79
C TRP A 316 8.00 6.54 -18.95
N SER A 317 9.30 6.49 -18.65
CA SER A 317 10.36 6.54 -19.66
C SER A 317 10.37 5.32 -20.59
N ALA A 318 9.83 4.18 -20.13
CA ALA A 318 9.71 2.97 -20.95
C ALA A 318 8.53 3.01 -21.95
N LEU A 319 7.62 3.99 -21.84
CA LEU A 319 6.47 4.11 -22.72
C LEU A 319 6.85 4.66 -24.10
N GLY A 320 6.19 4.14 -25.14
CA GLY A 320 6.23 4.73 -26.48
C GLY A 320 5.50 6.07 -26.55
N ALA A 321 5.87 6.91 -27.53
CA ALA A 321 5.29 8.25 -27.73
C ALA A 321 3.75 8.30 -27.77
N PRO A 322 3.03 7.33 -28.39
CA PRO A 322 1.56 7.33 -28.37
C PRO A 322 0.96 7.17 -26.96
N ALA A 323 1.54 6.28 -26.14
CA ALA A 323 1.08 6.07 -24.76
C ALA A 323 1.38 7.29 -23.88
N GLN A 324 2.56 7.89 -24.03
CA GLN A 324 2.89 9.15 -23.34
C GLN A 324 1.95 10.28 -23.75
N GLY A 325 1.53 10.35 -25.02
CA GLY A 325 0.53 11.31 -25.50
C GLY A 325 -0.79 11.18 -24.73
N ARG A 326 -1.38 9.99 -24.73
CA ARG A 326 -2.64 9.73 -24.00
C ARG A 326 -2.54 10.05 -22.51
N LEU A 327 -1.41 9.70 -21.88
CA LEU A 327 -1.21 10.00 -20.46
C LEU A 327 -1.00 11.49 -20.17
N ARG A 328 -0.42 12.27 -21.09
CA ARG A 328 -0.33 13.72 -20.92
C ARG A 328 -1.70 14.38 -20.94
N ASP A 329 -2.60 13.88 -21.78
CA ASP A 329 -3.96 14.40 -21.86
C ASP A 329 -4.76 14.05 -20.59
N ALA A 330 -4.60 12.84 -20.06
CA ALA A 330 -5.29 12.40 -18.85
C ALA A 330 -4.68 12.90 -17.53
N LEU A 331 -3.35 13.07 -17.47
CA LEU A 331 -2.63 13.59 -16.30
C LEU A 331 -2.27 15.06 -16.55
N HIS A 332 -3.30 15.89 -16.71
CA HIS A 332 -3.15 17.29 -17.09
C HIS A 332 -2.81 18.21 -15.91
N SER A 333 -3.01 17.76 -14.67
CA SER A 333 -2.61 18.51 -13.47
C SER A 333 -1.11 18.88 -13.53
N PRO A 334 -0.72 20.12 -13.17
CA PRO A 334 0.67 20.55 -13.18
C PRO A 334 1.60 19.64 -12.36
N GLU A 335 1.08 19.05 -11.28
CA GLU A 335 1.81 18.17 -10.37
C GLU A 335 2.28 16.89 -11.06
N ALA A 336 1.58 16.42 -12.09
CA ALA A 336 1.98 15.27 -12.91
C ALA A 336 3.31 15.46 -13.65
N GLN A 337 3.81 16.71 -13.74
CA GLN A 337 5.14 16.99 -14.29
C GLN A 337 6.24 16.20 -13.56
N VAL A 338 6.08 15.87 -12.28
CA VAL A 338 7.11 15.13 -11.52
C VAL A 338 7.42 13.75 -12.11
N LEU A 339 6.49 13.15 -12.87
CA LEU A 339 6.67 11.85 -13.52
C LEU A 339 7.58 11.91 -14.75
N ARG A 340 7.76 13.11 -15.31
CA ARG A 340 8.40 13.34 -16.62
C ARG A 340 9.45 14.45 -16.60
N ASP A 341 9.57 15.18 -15.49
CA ASP A 341 10.64 16.15 -15.35
C ASP A 341 11.98 15.41 -15.42
N GLY A 342 12.92 15.99 -16.17
CA GLY A 342 14.28 15.48 -16.26
C GLY A 342 15.15 15.89 -15.07
N SER A 343 14.55 16.40 -13.98
CA SER A 343 15.34 16.84 -12.83
C SER A 343 15.92 15.60 -12.15
N GLU A 344 17.23 15.63 -11.93
CA GLU A 344 17.90 14.55 -11.22
C GLU A 344 17.41 14.53 -9.76
N ILE A 345 16.76 13.42 -9.38
CA ILE A 345 16.50 13.12 -7.98
C ILE A 345 17.67 12.32 -7.43
N VAL A 346 18.11 12.63 -6.21
CA VAL A 346 19.13 11.83 -5.53
C VAL A 346 18.58 10.42 -5.35
N PRO A 347 19.28 9.38 -5.85
CA PRO A 347 18.69 8.07 -5.92
C PRO A 347 18.45 7.48 -4.54
N SER A 348 17.36 6.73 -4.41
CA SER A 348 17.03 5.99 -3.19
C SER A 348 18.18 5.05 -2.83
N GLY A 349 18.87 4.47 -3.82
CA GLY A 349 19.85 3.41 -3.65
C GLY A 349 19.24 2.11 -3.12
N TYR A 350 17.91 1.96 -3.23
CA TYR A 350 17.21 0.73 -2.99
C TYR A 350 17.07 -0.04 -4.29
N ASP A 351 17.22 -1.36 -4.21
CA ASP A 351 17.07 -2.28 -5.34
C ASP A 351 17.85 -1.93 -6.62
N THR A 352 19.08 -1.40 -6.48
CA THR A 352 19.92 -0.99 -7.63
C THR A 352 20.21 -2.13 -8.61
N ASN A 353 20.24 -3.36 -8.11
CA ASN A 353 20.52 -4.58 -8.88
C ASN A 353 19.26 -5.30 -9.34
N ARG A 354 18.06 -4.73 -9.12
CA ARG A 354 16.75 -5.33 -9.47
C ARG A 354 16.58 -6.77 -8.94
N GLN A 355 16.87 -6.93 -7.65
CA GLN A 355 16.77 -8.19 -6.93
C GLN A 355 15.50 -8.29 -6.07
N ALA A 356 14.73 -7.21 -5.93
CA ALA A 356 13.42 -7.27 -5.31
C ALA A 356 12.54 -8.32 -6.00
N PRO A 357 11.74 -9.10 -5.24
CA PRO A 357 11.48 -8.97 -3.80
C PRO A 357 12.47 -9.71 -2.89
N PHE A 358 13.53 -10.33 -3.42
CA PHE A 358 14.49 -11.17 -2.68
C PHE A 358 15.68 -10.37 -2.10
N ASN A 359 15.72 -9.06 -2.33
CA ASN A 359 16.66 -8.17 -1.69
C ASN A 359 16.32 -7.99 -0.21
N ARG A 360 17.24 -7.38 0.56
CA ARG A 360 16.97 -7.03 1.95
C ARG A 360 15.98 -5.87 2.02
N ALA A 361 15.14 -5.88 3.05
CA ALA A 361 14.18 -4.82 3.31
C ALA A 361 14.88 -3.45 3.45
N ILE A 362 14.23 -2.41 2.92
CA ILE A 362 14.72 -1.05 2.97
C ILE A 362 14.60 -0.47 4.39
N ASN A 363 15.59 0.34 4.80
CA ASN A 363 15.40 1.24 5.93
C ASN A 363 14.59 2.47 5.47
N VAL A 364 13.29 2.47 5.73
CA VAL A 364 12.38 3.52 5.25
C VAL A 364 12.79 4.92 5.73
N PHE A 365 13.25 5.08 6.98
CA PHE A 365 13.55 6.39 7.59
C PHE A 365 15.05 6.62 7.85
N GLY A 366 15.92 5.81 7.24
CA GLY A 366 17.36 5.84 7.51
C GLY A 366 18.21 5.42 6.32
N LYS A 367 19.53 5.39 6.51
CA LYS A 367 20.47 4.91 5.48
C LYS A 367 20.60 3.38 5.55
N GLY A 368 20.82 2.75 4.39
CA GLY A 368 21.11 1.31 4.29
C GLY A 368 19.91 0.40 4.59
N VAL A 369 20.19 -0.78 5.12
CA VAL A 369 19.21 -1.76 5.64
C VAL A 369 18.92 -1.40 7.12
N PRO A 370 17.73 -1.70 7.68
CA PRO A 370 17.45 -1.45 9.10
C PRO A 370 18.57 -2.02 10.00
N PRO A 371 18.96 -1.30 11.07
CA PRO A 371 20.00 -1.77 11.98
C PRO A 371 19.59 -3.12 12.61
N LYS A 372 20.59 -4.03 12.72
CA LYS A 372 20.45 -5.40 13.22
C LYS A 372 19.78 -5.50 14.60
#